data_AF-A0A5Q0GNL9-F1
#
_entry.id   AF-A0A5Q0GNL9-F1
#
_cell.length_a   1.000
_cell.length_b   1.000
_cell.length_c   1.000
_cell.angle_alpha   90.00
_cell.angle_beta   90.00
_cell.angle_gamma   90.00
#
_symmetry.space_group_name_H-M   'P 1'
#
loop_
_entity.id
_entity.type
_entity.pdbx_description
1 polymer ?
#
loop_
_entity_poly.entity_id
_entity_poly.type
_entity_poly.pdbx_seq_one_letter_code
_entity_poly.pdbx_strand_id
1 'polypeptide(L)' 'MLLLSEIATNPTYTKSFQISLLAITLGGFLLATIVGSIAWYISKRPAGWENTETPAWILQLTKNINKQNPSSK' A
#
# COMPACT_ATOMS: atom_id res chain seq x y z
N MET A 1 -0.60 -40.41 -15.70
CA MET A 1 -0.57 -39.15 -16.49
C MET A 1 -1.95 -38.47 -16.57
N LEU A 2 -3.07 -39.20 -16.69
CA LEU A 2 -4.42 -38.60 -16.74
C LEU A 2 -4.91 -38.01 -15.39
N LEU A 3 -4.63 -38.68 -14.27
CA LEU A 3 -5.07 -38.25 -12.93
C LEU A 3 -4.51 -36.88 -12.52
N LEU A 4 -3.23 -36.64 -12.84
CA LEU A 4 -2.55 -35.37 -12.57
C LEU A 4 -3.12 -34.23 -13.42
N SER A 5 -3.51 -34.52 -14.67
CA SER A 5 -4.13 -33.53 -15.55
C SER A 5 -5.52 -33.13 -15.06
N GLU A 6 -6.31 -34.07 -14.55
CA GLU A 6 -7.67 -33.82 -14.04
C GLU A 6 -7.66 -32.98 -12.75
N ILE A 7 -6.69 -33.21 -11.87
CA ILE A 7 -6.48 -32.39 -10.66
C ILE A 7 -6.00 -30.98 -11.06
N ALA A 8 -5.11 -30.88 -12.05
CA ALA A 8 -4.62 -29.60 -12.56
C ALA A 8 -5.70 -28.79 -13.29
N THR A 9 -6.64 -29.44 -13.98
CA THR A 9 -7.78 -28.80 -14.64
C THR A 9 -9.02 -28.71 -13.75
N ASN A 10 -8.90 -29.03 -12.46
CA ASN A 10 -10.03 -28.90 -11.55
C ASN A 10 -10.49 -27.43 -11.52
N PRO A 11 -11.74 -27.15 -11.93
CA PRO A 11 -12.24 -25.78 -12.11
C PRO A 11 -12.29 -25.02 -10.79
N THR A 12 -12.39 -25.72 -9.65
CA THR A 12 -12.43 -25.09 -8.33
C THR A 12 -11.06 -24.57 -7.91
N TYR A 13 -10.00 -25.34 -8.16
CA TYR A 13 -8.63 -24.95 -7.80
C TYR A 13 -8.12 -23.80 -8.68
N THR A 14 -8.28 -23.92 -9.99
CA THR A 14 -7.88 -22.90 -10.97
C THR A 14 -8.59 -21.57 -10.72
N LYS A 15 -9.91 -21.60 -10.48
CA LYS A 15 -10.69 -20.41 -10.15
C LYS A 15 -10.24 -19.74 -8.84
N SER A 16 -9.99 -20.53 -7.80
CA SER A 16 -9.55 -19.99 -6.50
C SER A 16 -8.19 -19.29 -6.63
N PHE A 17 -7.25 -19.92 -7.32
CA PHE A 17 -5.94 -19.33 -7.60
C PHE A 17 -6.02 -18.05 -8.44
N GLN A 18 -6.85 -18.04 -9.50
CA GLN A 18 -7.09 -16.86 -10.32
C GLN A 18 -7.69 -15.70 -9.52
N ILE A 19 -8.68 -15.97 -8.66
CA ILE A 19 -9.29 -14.96 -7.79
C ILE A 19 -8.26 -14.41 -6.80
N SER A 20 -7.44 -15.27 -6.18
CA SER A 20 -6.40 -14.83 -5.25
C SER A 20 -5.36 -13.93 -5.92
N LEU A 21 -4.87 -14.32 -7.11
CA LEU A 21 -3.95 -13.50 -7.88
C LEU A 21 -4.56 -12.14 -8.21
N LEU A 22 -5.79 -12.14 -8.73
CA LEU A 22 -6.50 -10.91 -9.06
C LEU A 22 -6.70 -10.01 -7.84
N ALA A 23 -7.08 -10.60 -6.70
CA ALA A 23 -7.29 -9.88 -5.45
C ALA A 23 -6.00 -9.24 -4.92
N ILE A 24 -4.88 -9.95 -4.97
CA ILE A 24 -3.58 -9.42 -4.52
C ILE A 24 -3.09 -8.34 -5.48
N THR A 25 -3.24 -8.53 -6.80
CA THR A 25 -2.85 -7.53 -7.80
C THR A 25 -3.66 -6.25 -7.64
N LEU A 26 -4.98 -6.35 -7.58
CA LEU A 26 -5.85 -5.18 -7.41
C LEU A 26 -5.64 -4.57 -6.02
N GLY A 27 -5.63 -5.38 -4.97
CA GLY A 27 -5.40 -4.93 -3.59
C GLY A 27 -4.07 -4.21 -3.43
N GLY A 28 -2.98 -4.80 -3.93
CA GLY A 28 -1.64 -4.19 -3.89
C GLY A 28 -1.55 -2.92 -4.73
N PHE A 29 -2.14 -2.90 -5.92
CA PHE A 29 -2.20 -1.71 -6.75
C PHE A 29 -3.01 -0.57 -6.11
N LEU A 30 -4.17 -0.88 -5.53
CA LEU A 30 -4.99 0.08 -4.78
C LEU A 30 -4.22 0.63 -3.58
N LEU A 31 -3.58 -0.24 -2.80
CA LEU A 31 -2.80 0.18 -1.64
C LEU A 31 -1.62 1.06 -2.06
N ALA A 32 -0.89 0.69 -3.12
CA ALA A 32 0.21 1.47 -3.67
C ALA A 32 -0.27 2.81 -4.22
N THR A 33 -1.42 2.86 -4.88
CA THR A 33 -2.01 4.09 -5.43
C THR A 33 -2.43 5.04 -4.31
N ILE A 34 -3.05 4.54 -3.24
CA ILE A 34 -3.45 5.34 -2.08
C ILE A 34 -2.21 5.90 -1.38
N VAL A 35 -1.24 5.03 -1.05
CA VAL A 35 -0.01 5.45 -0.36
C VAL A 35 0.81 6.42 -1.22
N GLY A 36 0.92 6.16 -2.52
CA GLY A 36 1.57 7.05 -3.47
C GLY A 36 0.89 8.41 -3.57
N SER A 37 -0.45 8.45 -3.60
CA SER A 37 -1.23 9.69 -3.60
C SER A 37 -1.03 10.50 -2.32
N ILE A 38 -1.04 9.83 -1.16
CA ILE A 38 -0.81 10.49 0.14
C ILE A 38 0.63 11.01 0.20
N ALA A 39 1.62 10.19 -0.19
CA ALA A 39 3.02 10.58 -0.20
C ALA A 39 3.29 11.74 -1.16
N TRP A 40 2.67 11.75 -2.34
CA TRP A 40 2.75 12.86 -3.28
C TRP A 40 2.17 14.14 -2.67
N TYR A 41 1.02 14.06 -1.99
CA TYR A 41 0.41 15.20 -1.31
C TYR A 41 1.27 15.72 -0.14
N ILE A 42 1.95 14.83 0.60
CA ILE A 42 2.90 15.24 1.65
C ILE A 42 4.17 15.86 1.04
N SER A 43 4.63 15.37 -0.12
CA SER A 43 5.80 15.89 -0.83
C SER A 43 5.53 17.27 -1.44
N LYS A 44 4.34 17.48 -2.02
CA LYS A 44 3.87 18.77 -2.53
C LYS A 44 3.12 19.49 -1.41
N ARG A 45 3.83 20.27 -0.60
CA ARG A 45 3.18 21.30 0.24
C ARG A 45 2.27 22.12 -0.70
N PRO A 46 0.93 22.04 -0.58
CA PRO A 46 0.05 22.69 -1.54
C PRO A 46 0.25 24.20 -1.47
N ALA A 47 0.03 24.89 -2.59
CA ALA A 47 0.13 26.35 -2.66
C ALA A 47 -0.78 26.98 -1.59
N GLY A 48 -0.19 27.76 -0.67
CA GLY A 48 -0.85 28.28 0.54
C GLY A 48 -0.23 27.80 1.87
N TRP A 49 0.71 26.86 1.86
CA TRP A 49 1.43 26.37 3.05
C TRP A 49 2.75 27.11 3.38
N GLU A 50 3.11 28.17 2.65
CA GLU A 50 4.33 28.95 2.93
C GLU A 50 4.21 29.87 4.15
N ASN A 51 3.01 30.36 4.47
CA ASN A 51 2.75 31.29 5.57
C ASN A 51 1.85 30.70 6.67
N THR A 52 1.59 29.39 6.62
CA THR A 52 0.67 28.72 7.55
C THR A 52 1.46 27.75 8.43
N GLU A 53 1.32 27.89 9.75
CA GLU A 53 1.95 26.98 10.71
C GLU A 53 1.62 25.52 10.35
N THR A 54 2.64 24.69 10.15
CA THR A 54 2.48 23.27 9.81
C THR A 54 1.46 22.65 10.74
N PRO A 55 0.32 22.15 10.24
CA PRO A 55 -0.78 21.77 11.11
C PRO A 55 -0.37 20.62 12.03
N ALA A 56 -0.78 20.70 13.30
CA ALA A 56 -0.24 19.88 14.40
C ALA A 56 -0.30 18.35 14.16
N TRP A 57 -1.21 17.88 13.31
CA TRP A 57 -1.33 16.45 12.95
C TRP A 57 -0.13 15.94 12.14
N ILE A 58 0.56 16.81 11.39
CA ILE A 58 1.78 16.47 10.62
C ILE A 58 2.98 16.31 11.54
N LEU A 59 3.10 17.18 12.54
CA LEU A 59 4.13 17.11 13.57
C LEU A 59 4.06 15.79 14.38
N GLN A 60 2.86 15.20 14.51
CA GLN A 60 2.69 13.90 15.14
C GLN A 60 3.16 12.74 14.26
N LEU A 61 2.99 12.81 12.94
CA LEU A 61 3.51 11.80 12.02
C LEU A 61 5.04 11.73 12.07
N THR A 62 5.72 12.88 12.05
CA THR A 62 7.20 12.93 12.17
C THR A 62 7.69 12.45 13.54
N LYS A 63 7.01 12.82 14.64
CA LYS A 63 7.36 12.34 15.99
C LYS A 63 7.26 10.82 16.11
N ASN A 64 6.23 10.21 15.51
CA ASN A 64 6.03 8.77 15.60
C ASN A 64 7.03 7.99 14.73
N ILE A 65 7.44 8.52 13.57
CA ILE A 65 8.49 7.89 12.73
C ILE A 65 9.85 7.97 13.42
N ASN A 66 10.19 9.11 14.06
CA ASN A 66 11.45 9.25 14.81
C ASN A 66 11.46 8.37 16.08
N LYS A 67 10.31 8.20 16.77
CA LYS A 67 10.19 7.27 17.91
C LYS A 67 10.37 5.80 17.53
N GLN A 68 10.04 5.42 16.30
CA GLN A 68 10.16 4.04 15.79
C GLN A 68 11.58 3.71 15.33
N ASN A 69 12.44 4.71 15.09
CA ASN A 69 13.86 4.50 14.81
C ASN A 69 14.74 5.26 15.82
N PRO A 70 15.08 4.65 16.98
CA PRO A 70 15.92 5.28 18.00
C PRO A 70 17.41 5.41 17.60
N SER A 71 17.79 5.08 16.36
CA SER A 71 19.19 5.13 15.89
C SER A 71 19.43 6.31 14.94
N SER A 72 19.40 7.52 15.48
CA SER A 72 20.13 8.66 14.90
C SER A 72 20.18 9.78 15.94
N LYS A 73 21.11 9.65 16.87
CA LYS A 73 21.66 10.74 17.66
C LYS A 73 23.17 10.70 17.52
#